data_AF-A0A645CR00-F1
#
_entry.id   AF-A0A645CR00-F1
#
_cell.length_a   1.000
_cell.length_b   1.000
_cell.length_c   1.000
_cell.angle_alpha   90.00
_cell.angle_beta   90.00
_cell.angle_gamma   90.00
#
_symmetry.space_group_name_H-M   'P 1'
#
loop_
_entity.id
_entity.type
_entity.pdbx_description
1 polymer ?
#
loop_
_entity_poly.entity_id
_entity_poly.type
_entity_poly.pdbx_seq_one_letter_code
_entity_poly.pdbx_strand_id
1 'polypeptide(L)'
;MRKLSQEEFKEILKNRKPKERLVLKEIELFDMDFTNWDLSNIDFSLSAFHRIRFDGANLEHSSVFNALFDECTLRKTNFRQANLECAVLRYADMTGCNIEGANLYFAVLEYAKLDGIISDENTKWFRLHCPEKGAFIGYKKCLNDRLVQLLIPADAKRTSATLPSCRCNKAKVLTIKSFDYKENYMEAWSLVDENFVYRLGEWVEVKDFDEDRWMDSTSGIHFWMTREEAKSY
;
A
#
# COMPACT_ATOMS: atom_id res chain seq x y z
N MET A 1 -4.35 16.34 17.04
CA MET A 1 -4.06 15.13 17.82
C MET A 1 -3.60 15.53 19.22
N ARG A 2 -3.81 14.69 20.24
CA ARG A 2 -3.34 14.93 21.62
C ARG A 2 -1.91 14.41 21.77
N LYS A 3 -0.98 15.28 22.17
CA LYS A 3 0.36 14.84 22.57
C LYS A 3 0.29 14.10 23.92
N LEU A 4 0.87 12.91 23.99
CA LEU A 4 1.07 12.19 25.26
C LEU A 4 2.55 12.22 25.63
N SER A 5 2.85 12.42 26.92
CA SER A 5 4.20 12.21 27.45
C SER A 5 4.49 10.71 27.65
N GLN A 6 5.78 10.36 27.77
CA GLN A 6 6.16 8.98 28.03
C GLN A 6 5.66 8.50 29.40
N GLU A 7 5.62 9.37 30.40
CA GLU A 7 5.09 9.09 31.74
C GLU A 7 3.59 8.82 31.70
N GLU A 8 2.82 9.68 31.01
CA GLU A 8 1.38 9.47 30.82
C GLU A 8 1.11 8.13 30.13
N PHE A 9 1.86 7.84 29.06
CA PHE A 9 1.71 6.60 28.30
C PHE A 9 2.06 5.36 29.13
N LYS A 10 3.14 5.42 29.93
CA LYS A 10 3.51 4.35 30.88
C LYS A 10 2.42 4.11 31.90
N GLU A 11 1.84 5.16 32.47
CA GLU A 11 0.80 5.02 33.49
C GLU A 11 -0.48 4.42 32.90
N ILE A 12 -0.83 4.76 31.66
CA ILE A 12 -1.93 4.11 30.92
C ILE A 12 -1.67 2.60 30.78
N LEU A 13 -0.49 2.21 30.31
CA LEU A 13 -0.16 0.79 30.12
C LEU A 13 -0.03 0.02 31.44
N LYS A 14 0.44 0.65 32.51
CA LYS A 14 0.56 0.03 33.83
C LYS A 14 -0.80 -0.38 34.40
N ASN A 15 -1.83 0.41 34.10
CA ASN A 15 -3.20 0.15 34.56
C ASN A 15 -4.00 -0.75 33.60
N ARG A 16 -3.38 -1.18 32.50
CA ARG A 16 -3.98 -2.03 31.48
C ARG A 16 -4.17 -3.45 31.98
N LYS A 17 -5.37 -4.01 31.80
CA LYS A 17 -5.65 -5.41 32.10
C LYS A 17 -5.09 -6.32 31.00
N PRO A 18 -4.71 -7.57 31.32
CA PRO A 18 -4.27 -8.53 30.32
C PRO A 18 -5.28 -8.69 29.19
N LYS A 19 -4.82 -8.58 27.93
CA LYS A 19 -5.62 -8.65 26.70
C LYS A 19 -6.69 -7.56 26.54
N GLU A 20 -6.68 -6.53 27.38
CA GLU A 20 -7.58 -5.40 27.22
C GLU A 20 -7.29 -4.65 25.93
N ARG A 21 -8.33 -4.37 25.14
CA ARG A 21 -8.20 -3.47 24.00
C ARG A 21 -8.18 -2.03 24.51
N LEU A 22 -7.05 -1.35 24.35
CA LEU A 22 -6.95 0.08 24.64
C LEU A 22 -7.27 0.89 23.39
N VAL A 23 -7.89 2.05 23.57
CA VAL A 23 -8.18 2.99 22.49
C VAL A 23 -7.40 4.27 22.74
N LEU A 24 -6.36 4.48 21.93
CA LEU A 24 -5.45 5.62 21.98
C LEU A 24 -5.35 6.24 20.59
N LYS A 25 -6.50 6.65 20.04
CA LYS A 25 -6.60 7.26 18.71
C LYS A 25 -6.22 8.73 18.72
N GLU A 26 -5.79 9.22 17.57
CA GLU A 26 -5.50 10.64 17.36
C GLU A 26 -4.50 11.22 18.36
N ILE A 27 -3.49 10.43 18.72
CA ILE A 27 -2.41 10.86 19.62
C ILE A 27 -1.13 11.18 18.86
N GLU A 28 -0.28 11.99 19.47
CA GLU A 28 1.09 12.21 19.00
C GLU A 28 2.10 11.80 20.07
N LEU A 29 3.10 11.04 19.66
CA LEU A 29 4.23 10.63 20.49
C LEU A 29 5.53 11.09 19.81
N PHE A 30 6.47 11.57 20.63
CA PHE A 30 7.75 12.10 20.17
C PHE A 30 8.89 11.50 20.98
N ASP A 31 9.97 11.11 20.30
CA ASP A 31 11.27 10.84 20.92
C ASP A 31 11.22 9.78 22.04
N MET A 32 10.38 8.75 21.89
CA MET A 32 10.23 7.67 22.88
C MET A 32 10.89 6.37 22.43
N ASP A 33 11.29 5.57 23.42
CA ASP A 33 11.78 4.22 23.23
C ASP A 33 10.77 3.20 23.76
N PHE A 34 10.18 2.44 22.83
CA PHE A 34 9.26 1.32 23.07
C PHE A 34 9.89 -0.04 22.73
N THR A 35 11.22 -0.13 22.76
CA THR A 35 11.92 -1.38 22.48
C THR A 35 11.42 -2.52 23.36
N ASN A 36 10.94 -3.60 22.75
CA ASN A 36 10.35 -4.77 23.41
C ASN A 36 9.09 -4.51 24.25
N TRP A 37 8.38 -3.40 24.05
CA TRP A 37 7.13 -3.14 24.78
C TRP A 37 5.97 -3.99 24.27
N ASP A 38 5.07 -4.37 25.17
CA ASP A 38 3.78 -4.96 24.79
C ASP A 38 2.75 -3.86 24.49
N LEU A 39 2.56 -3.59 23.21
CA LEU A 39 1.59 -2.65 22.65
C LEU A 39 0.49 -3.39 21.86
N SER A 40 0.31 -4.70 22.12
CA SER A 40 -0.67 -5.53 21.42
C SER A 40 -2.08 -5.04 21.70
N ASN A 41 -3.05 -5.29 20.85
CA ASN A 41 -4.47 -4.92 21.05
C ASN A 41 -4.68 -3.42 21.39
N ILE A 42 -3.83 -2.51 20.90
CA ILE A 42 -4.04 -1.06 21.06
C ILE A 42 -4.51 -0.48 19.75
N ASP A 43 -5.53 0.37 19.82
CA ASP A 43 -6.03 1.13 18.69
C ASP A 43 -5.37 2.51 18.67
N PHE A 44 -4.33 2.64 17.85
CA PHE A 44 -3.58 3.85 17.53
C PHE A 44 -4.06 4.53 16.25
N SER A 45 -5.29 4.23 15.78
CA SER A 45 -5.77 4.81 14.52
C SER A 45 -5.66 6.33 14.52
N LEU A 46 -5.25 6.91 13.39
CA LEU A 46 -5.08 8.35 13.19
C LEU A 46 -3.99 8.99 14.07
N SER A 47 -3.07 8.22 14.63
CA SER A 47 -1.98 8.75 15.46
C SER A 47 -0.74 9.09 14.65
N ALA A 48 0.15 9.92 15.20
CA ALA A 48 1.48 10.16 14.64
C ALA A 48 2.58 9.83 15.64
N PHE A 49 3.60 9.15 15.13
CA PHE A 49 4.79 8.72 15.84
C PHE A 49 5.99 9.41 15.19
N HIS A 50 6.71 10.22 15.97
CA HIS A 50 7.88 10.95 15.49
C HIS A 50 9.12 10.47 16.25
N ARG A 51 10.11 9.91 15.52
CA ARG A 51 11.37 9.41 16.08
C ARG A 51 11.17 8.41 17.22
N ILE A 52 10.22 7.50 17.04
CA ILE A 52 9.93 6.43 18.01
C ILE A 52 10.70 5.17 17.65
N ARG A 53 11.29 4.52 18.65
CA ARG A 53 11.89 3.18 18.51
C ARG A 53 10.90 2.12 18.95
N PHE A 54 10.38 1.34 18.01
CA PHE A 54 9.50 0.18 18.24
C PHE A 54 10.22 -1.16 18.09
N ASP A 55 11.56 -1.17 18.10
CA ASP A 55 12.35 -2.37 17.85
C ASP A 55 11.93 -3.53 18.79
N GLY A 56 11.51 -4.66 18.24
CA GLY A 56 11.02 -5.81 19.00
C GLY A 56 9.70 -5.60 19.75
N ALA A 57 9.03 -4.46 19.61
CA ALA A 57 7.73 -4.21 20.22
C ALA A 57 6.66 -5.18 19.69
N ASN A 58 5.68 -5.49 20.53
CA ASN A 58 4.52 -6.27 20.14
C ASN A 58 3.34 -5.36 19.81
N LEU A 59 2.93 -5.28 18.53
CA LEU A 59 1.70 -4.63 18.05
C LEU A 59 0.71 -5.65 17.49
N GLU A 60 0.76 -6.90 17.95
CA GLU A 60 -0.19 -7.93 17.53
C GLU A 60 -1.64 -7.50 17.82
N HIS A 61 -2.54 -7.67 16.85
CA HIS A 61 -3.94 -7.23 16.90
C HIS A 61 -4.17 -5.72 17.08
N SER A 62 -3.13 -4.90 17.01
CA SER A 62 -3.26 -3.44 17.10
C SER A 62 -3.79 -2.84 15.81
N SER A 63 -4.37 -1.65 15.91
CA SER A 63 -4.74 -0.84 14.74
C SER A 63 -3.85 0.38 14.68
N VAL A 64 -3.14 0.54 13.57
CA VAL A 64 -2.41 1.77 13.22
C VAL A 64 -3.00 2.33 11.92
N PHE A 65 -4.31 2.19 11.76
CA PHE A 65 -5.07 2.69 10.63
C PHE A 65 -4.78 4.18 10.43
N ASN A 66 -4.31 4.54 9.23
CA ASN A 66 -4.00 5.91 8.85
C ASN A 66 -3.08 6.61 9.87
N ALA A 67 -2.14 5.86 10.46
CA ALA A 67 -1.14 6.40 11.37
C ALA A 67 0.14 6.82 10.61
N LEU A 68 0.82 7.85 11.09
CA LEU A 68 2.08 8.34 10.55
C LEU A 68 3.26 7.79 11.37
N PHE A 69 4.23 7.17 10.69
CA PHE A 69 5.52 6.76 11.26
C PHE A 69 6.63 7.59 10.64
N ASP A 70 6.97 8.69 11.30
CA ASP A 70 7.99 9.64 10.85
C ASP A 70 9.29 9.36 11.59
N GLU A 71 10.36 9.05 10.84
CA GLU A 71 11.69 8.71 11.37
C GLU A 71 11.68 7.58 12.44
N CYS A 72 10.72 6.65 12.37
CA CYS A 72 10.60 5.55 13.33
C CYS A 72 11.44 4.32 12.93
N THR A 73 11.91 3.57 13.93
CA THR A 73 12.47 2.23 13.72
C THR A 73 11.48 1.18 14.20
N LEU A 74 11.27 0.14 13.40
CA LEU A 74 10.28 -0.92 13.60
C LEU A 74 10.98 -2.30 13.52
N ARG A 75 12.27 -2.41 13.85
CA ARG A 75 13.02 -3.63 13.56
C ARG A 75 12.46 -4.79 14.38
N LYS A 76 12.12 -5.90 13.74
CA LYS A 76 11.56 -7.10 14.39
C LYS A 76 10.28 -6.83 15.19
N THR A 77 9.55 -5.77 14.88
CA THR A 77 8.26 -5.48 15.49
C THR A 77 7.24 -6.56 15.06
N ASN A 78 6.41 -7.00 16.00
CA ASN A 78 5.34 -7.95 15.73
C ASN A 78 4.05 -7.20 15.37
N PHE A 79 3.65 -7.23 14.11
CA PHE A 79 2.38 -6.70 13.57
C PHE A 79 1.41 -7.82 13.18
N ARG A 80 1.53 -9.02 13.76
CA ARG A 80 0.61 -10.12 13.47
C ARG A 80 -0.84 -9.68 13.65
N GLN A 81 -1.68 -9.96 12.66
CA GLN A 81 -3.12 -9.63 12.69
C GLN A 81 -3.41 -8.14 12.93
N ALA A 82 -2.44 -7.25 12.70
CA ALA A 82 -2.61 -5.82 12.88
C ALA A 82 -3.34 -5.19 11.68
N ASN A 83 -4.04 -4.09 11.94
CA ASN A 83 -4.57 -3.23 10.90
C ASN A 83 -3.53 -2.13 10.58
N LEU A 84 -2.89 -2.22 9.42
CA LEU A 84 -1.94 -1.24 8.86
C LEU A 84 -2.56 -0.44 7.70
N GLU A 85 -3.88 -0.50 7.52
CA GLU A 85 -4.55 0.16 6.41
C GLU A 85 -4.27 1.66 6.42
N CYS A 86 -3.90 2.23 5.27
CA CYS A 86 -3.50 3.63 5.11
C CYS A 86 -2.30 4.09 5.97
N ALA A 87 -1.58 3.19 6.66
CA ALA A 87 -0.43 3.60 7.49
C ALA A 87 0.69 4.18 6.62
N VAL A 88 1.27 5.30 7.04
CA VAL A 88 2.37 5.97 6.36
C VAL A 88 3.68 5.53 7.01
N LEU A 89 4.38 4.61 6.34
CA LEU A 89 5.61 3.95 6.79
C LEU A 89 6.81 4.34 5.92
N ARG A 90 6.75 5.52 5.29
CA ARG A 90 7.82 6.04 4.43
C ARG A 90 9.14 6.08 5.21
N TYR A 91 10.22 5.59 4.61
CA TYR A 91 11.56 5.55 5.21
C TYR A 91 11.69 4.73 6.51
N ALA A 92 10.64 4.02 6.95
CA ALA A 92 10.69 3.26 8.18
C ALA A 92 11.58 2.01 8.05
N ASP A 93 12.32 1.69 9.10
CA ASP A 93 13.12 0.47 9.15
C ASP A 93 12.28 -0.68 9.72
N MET A 94 11.65 -1.46 8.85
CA MET A 94 10.80 -2.61 9.20
C MET A 94 11.55 -3.95 9.08
N THR A 95 12.89 -3.93 9.13
CA THR A 95 13.71 -5.13 8.98
C THR A 95 13.28 -6.22 9.96
N GLY A 96 12.91 -7.39 9.46
CA GLY A 96 12.50 -8.54 10.26
C GLY A 96 11.13 -8.44 10.92
N CYS A 97 10.28 -7.45 10.57
CA CYS A 97 8.91 -7.39 11.08
C CYS A 97 8.12 -8.65 10.76
N ASN A 98 7.23 -9.03 11.69
CA ASN A 98 6.23 -10.05 11.43
C ASN A 98 4.88 -9.39 11.09
N ILE A 99 4.38 -9.59 9.88
CA ILE A 99 3.10 -9.06 9.38
C ILE A 99 2.11 -10.18 9.01
N GLU A 100 2.26 -11.39 9.56
CA GLU A 100 1.35 -12.52 9.28
C GLU A 100 -0.10 -12.13 9.63
N GLY A 101 -1.02 -12.29 8.67
CA GLY A 101 -2.42 -11.89 8.79
C GLY A 101 -2.69 -10.38 8.89
N ALA A 102 -1.69 -9.51 8.80
CA ALA A 102 -1.89 -8.07 8.84
C ALA A 102 -2.59 -7.56 7.57
N ASN A 103 -3.32 -6.44 7.68
CA ASN A 103 -3.92 -5.76 6.53
C ASN A 103 -3.13 -4.51 6.15
N LEU A 104 -2.49 -4.51 4.98
CA LEU A 104 -1.69 -3.37 4.51
C LEU A 104 -2.41 -2.54 3.44
N TYR A 105 -3.73 -2.66 3.26
CA TYR A 105 -4.44 -1.92 2.20
C TYR A 105 -4.10 -0.43 2.23
N PHE A 106 -3.56 0.07 1.13
CA PHE A 106 -3.14 1.47 0.99
C PHE A 106 -2.03 1.95 1.95
N ALA A 107 -1.30 1.05 2.59
CA ALA A 107 -0.13 1.41 3.38
C ALA A 107 1.00 1.94 2.48
N VAL A 108 1.65 3.02 2.89
CA VAL A 108 2.70 3.68 2.09
C VAL A 108 4.07 3.19 2.56
N LEU A 109 4.74 2.42 1.71
CA LEU A 109 6.03 1.76 2.01
C LEU A 109 7.22 2.33 1.23
N GLU A 110 7.06 3.50 0.60
CA GLU A 110 8.15 4.15 -0.16
C GLU A 110 9.41 4.28 0.71
N TYR A 111 10.54 3.79 0.21
CA TYR A 111 11.84 3.79 0.89
C TYR A 111 11.91 3.03 2.23
N ALA A 112 10.88 2.25 2.58
CA ALA A 112 10.91 1.42 3.78
C ALA A 112 11.92 0.26 3.62
N LYS A 113 12.62 -0.10 4.70
CA LYS A 113 13.48 -1.29 4.72
C LYS A 113 12.65 -2.51 5.09
N LEU A 114 12.52 -3.45 4.15
CA LEU A 114 11.65 -4.61 4.26
C LEU A 114 12.42 -5.94 4.25
N ASP A 115 13.72 -5.90 4.54
CA ASP A 115 14.55 -7.09 4.58
C ASP A 115 14.05 -8.06 5.66
N GLY A 116 13.81 -9.32 5.30
CA GLY A 116 13.42 -10.37 6.25
C GLY A 116 11.99 -10.25 6.80
N ILE A 117 11.09 -9.50 6.14
CA ILE A 117 9.67 -9.49 6.49
C ILE A 117 9.10 -10.92 6.53
N ILE A 118 8.38 -11.23 7.60
CA ILE A 118 7.66 -12.49 7.78
C ILE A 118 6.19 -12.25 7.44
N SER A 119 5.65 -12.95 6.46
CA SER A 119 4.25 -12.86 6.01
C SER A 119 3.72 -14.26 5.66
N ASP A 120 2.41 -14.44 5.75
CA ASP A 120 1.73 -15.70 5.45
C ASP A 120 0.76 -15.54 4.26
N GLU A 121 -0.13 -16.50 4.05
CA GLU A 121 -1.22 -16.44 3.07
C GLU A 121 -2.36 -15.51 3.49
N ASN A 122 -2.44 -15.15 4.77
CA ASN A 122 -3.49 -14.29 5.32
C ASN A 122 -3.10 -12.82 5.32
N THR A 123 -1.81 -12.49 5.18
CA THR A 123 -1.31 -11.12 5.00
C THR A 123 -1.94 -10.51 3.74
N LYS A 124 -2.70 -9.42 3.92
CA LYS A 124 -3.44 -8.76 2.84
C LYS A 124 -2.61 -7.61 2.26
N TRP A 125 -2.69 -7.46 0.93
CA TRP A 125 -2.10 -6.34 0.18
C TRP A 125 -0.58 -6.21 0.25
N PHE A 126 0.14 -7.25 0.68
CA PHE A 126 1.60 -7.26 0.67
C PHE A 126 2.19 -7.89 -0.61
N ARG A 127 1.55 -8.96 -1.12
CA ARG A 127 1.98 -9.64 -2.36
C ARG A 127 1.53 -8.86 -3.59
N LEU A 128 2.05 -9.22 -4.77
CA LEU A 128 1.62 -8.62 -6.02
C LEU A 128 0.11 -8.88 -6.24
N HIS A 129 -0.61 -7.83 -6.60
CA HIS A 129 -2.03 -7.88 -6.90
C HIS A 129 -2.28 -8.44 -8.31
N CYS A 130 -1.39 -8.13 -9.26
CA CYS A 130 -1.41 -8.74 -10.59
C CYS A 130 -0.63 -10.08 -10.63
N PRO A 131 -0.95 -10.98 -11.59
CA PRO A 131 -0.20 -12.21 -11.78
C PRO A 131 1.28 -11.97 -12.09
N GLU A 132 2.17 -12.70 -11.42
CA GLU A 132 3.63 -12.58 -11.62
C GLU A 132 4.09 -13.09 -13.00
N LYS A 133 3.34 -14.04 -13.58
CA LYS A 133 3.71 -14.75 -14.80
C LYS A 133 2.52 -14.87 -15.74
N GLY A 134 2.85 -15.12 -17.01
CA GLY A 134 1.85 -15.28 -18.07
C GLY A 134 1.31 -13.94 -18.56
N ALA A 135 0.54 -14.03 -19.65
CA ALA A 135 -0.17 -12.90 -20.20
C ALA A 135 -1.57 -12.82 -19.57
N PHE A 136 -2.05 -11.61 -19.35
CA PHE A 136 -3.38 -11.37 -18.78
C PHE A 136 -3.97 -10.06 -19.27
N ILE A 137 -5.25 -9.84 -18.96
CA ILE A 137 -5.96 -8.62 -19.29
C ILE A 137 -5.96 -7.66 -18.09
N GLY A 138 -5.68 -6.40 -18.36
CA GLY A 138 -5.86 -5.30 -17.42
C GLY A 138 -6.70 -4.19 -18.05
N TYR A 139 -7.15 -3.25 -17.22
CA TYR A 139 -8.03 -2.17 -17.62
C TYR A 139 -7.47 -0.83 -17.17
N LYS A 140 -7.57 0.19 -18.02
CA LYS A 140 -7.14 1.55 -17.72
C LYS A 140 -8.26 2.53 -17.99
N LYS A 141 -8.66 3.28 -16.97
CA LYS A 141 -9.50 4.47 -17.12
C LYS A 141 -8.71 5.62 -17.73
N CYS A 142 -9.34 6.27 -18.68
CA CYS A 142 -8.86 7.40 -19.44
C CYS A 142 -9.86 8.56 -19.36
N LEU A 143 -9.47 9.72 -19.87
CA LEU A 143 -10.34 10.90 -19.97
C LEU A 143 -11.63 10.57 -20.75
N ASN A 144 -12.70 11.32 -20.45
CA ASN A 144 -14.03 11.18 -21.07
C ASN A 144 -14.66 9.79 -20.87
N ASP A 145 -14.50 9.22 -19.68
CA ASP A 145 -15.06 7.91 -19.29
C ASP A 145 -14.75 6.78 -20.30
N ARG A 146 -13.54 6.82 -20.84
CA ARG A 146 -13.03 5.78 -21.73
C ARG A 146 -12.32 4.71 -20.92
N LEU A 147 -12.68 3.46 -21.17
CA LEU A 147 -12.04 2.30 -20.61
C LEU A 147 -11.21 1.59 -21.69
N VAL A 148 -9.91 1.53 -21.46
CA VAL A 148 -8.96 0.83 -22.31
C VAL A 148 -8.78 -0.58 -21.77
N GLN A 149 -8.99 -1.59 -22.62
CA GLN A 149 -8.62 -2.97 -22.33
C GLN A 149 -7.21 -3.22 -22.84
N LEU A 150 -6.34 -3.69 -21.97
CA LEU A 150 -4.92 -3.89 -22.21
C LEU A 150 -4.59 -5.38 -22.13
N LEU A 151 -3.85 -5.89 -23.10
CA LEU A 151 -3.13 -7.16 -22.96
C LEU A 151 -1.76 -6.85 -22.36
N ILE A 152 -1.53 -7.31 -21.14
CA ILE A 152 -0.20 -7.31 -20.52
C ILE A 152 0.47 -8.61 -20.95
N PRO A 153 1.53 -8.56 -21.78
CA PRO A 153 2.16 -9.78 -22.29
C PRO A 153 2.99 -10.48 -21.20
N ALA A 154 3.31 -11.76 -21.44
CA ALA A 154 4.04 -12.59 -20.49
C ALA A 154 5.44 -12.08 -20.13
N ASP A 155 6.03 -11.25 -20.98
CA ASP A 155 7.38 -10.68 -20.85
C ASP A 155 7.37 -9.19 -20.42
N ALA A 156 6.23 -8.64 -20.00
CA ALA A 156 6.18 -7.30 -19.40
C ALA A 156 6.82 -7.27 -18.00
N LYS A 157 7.52 -6.20 -17.65
CA LYS A 157 7.77 -5.87 -16.25
C LYS A 157 6.46 -5.39 -15.64
N ARG A 158 6.19 -5.77 -14.40
CA ARG A 158 4.92 -5.44 -13.72
C ARG A 158 5.10 -5.38 -12.21
N THR A 159 4.37 -4.48 -11.58
CA THR A 159 4.40 -4.25 -10.14
C THR A 159 3.00 -3.86 -9.64
N SER A 160 2.79 -3.97 -8.34
CA SER A 160 1.71 -3.31 -7.60
C SER A 160 2.21 -3.02 -6.21
N ALA A 161 1.82 -1.91 -5.60
CA ALA A 161 2.13 -1.65 -4.21
C ALA A 161 1.14 -2.40 -3.29
N THR A 162 0.46 -1.65 -2.43
CA THR A 162 -0.54 -2.09 -1.45
C THR A 162 -1.97 -1.71 -1.84
N LEU A 163 -2.16 -1.29 -3.10
CA LEU A 163 -3.44 -0.91 -3.70
C LEU A 163 -3.85 -1.89 -4.81
N PRO A 164 -5.12 -1.83 -5.29
CA PRO A 164 -5.56 -2.56 -6.46
C PRO A 164 -4.88 -2.10 -7.76
N SER A 165 -4.33 -0.88 -7.77
CA SER A 165 -3.56 -0.37 -8.89
C SER A 165 -2.31 -1.21 -9.12
N CYS A 166 -2.07 -1.52 -10.39
CA CYS A 166 -0.85 -2.16 -10.86
C CYS A 166 -0.18 -1.25 -11.89
N ARG A 167 1.11 -1.48 -12.13
CA ARG A 167 1.88 -0.84 -13.20
C ARG A 167 2.55 -1.89 -14.06
N CYS A 168 2.67 -1.62 -15.36
CA CYS A 168 3.52 -2.41 -16.25
C CYS A 168 4.30 -1.51 -17.20
N ASN A 169 5.40 -2.04 -17.76
CA ASN A 169 6.19 -1.30 -18.72
C ASN A 169 5.67 -1.41 -20.15
N LYS A 170 4.83 -2.41 -20.46
CA LYS A 170 4.28 -2.58 -21.80
C LYS A 170 2.93 -3.28 -21.83
N ALA A 171 2.09 -2.87 -22.77
CA ALA A 171 0.81 -3.51 -23.04
C ALA A 171 0.35 -3.27 -24.47
N LYS A 172 -0.50 -4.16 -24.99
CA LYS A 172 -1.21 -3.94 -26.26
C LYS A 172 -2.62 -3.44 -26.01
N VAL A 173 -3.04 -2.42 -26.73
CA VAL A 173 -4.41 -1.89 -26.66
C VAL A 173 -5.36 -2.79 -27.45
N LEU A 174 -6.28 -3.45 -26.76
CA LEU A 174 -7.23 -4.37 -27.39
C LEU A 174 -8.55 -3.71 -27.77
N THR A 175 -9.10 -2.90 -26.86
CA THR A 175 -10.36 -2.18 -27.09
C THR A 175 -10.36 -0.86 -26.34
N ILE A 176 -11.11 0.11 -26.85
CA ILE A 176 -11.39 1.37 -26.14
C ILE A 176 -12.90 1.60 -26.22
N LYS A 177 -13.56 1.68 -25.07
CA LYS A 177 -15.02 1.73 -24.98
C LYS A 177 -15.51 2.73 -23.94
N SER A 178 -16.74 3.18 -24.07
CA SER A 178 -17.44 3.90 -22.98
C SER A 178 -17.62 2.97 -21.78
N PHE A 179 -17.78 3.53 -20.59
CA PHE A 179 -18.01 2.75 -19.37
C PHE A 179 -19.24 1.83 -19.42
N ASP A 180 -20.28 2.23 -20.17
CA ASP A 180 -21.49 1.45 -20.40
C ASP A 180 -21.38 0.51 -21.63
N TYR A 181 -20.23 0.48 -22.30
CA TYR A 181 -19.92 -0.37 -23.45
C TYR A 181 -20.78 -0.13 -24.71
N LYS A 182 -21.53 0.97 -24.77
CA LYS A 182 -22.33 1.31 -25.95
C LYS A 182 -21.53 1.92 -27.09
N GLU A 183 -20.43 2.60 -26.75
CA GLU A 183 -19.57 3.28 -27.73
C GLU A 183 -18.20 2.62 -27.80
N ASN A 184 -17.61 2.63 -29.00
CA ASN A 184 -16.25 2.18 -29.25
C ASN A 184 -15.45 3.36 -29.83
N TYR A 185 -14.18 3.44 -29.45
CA TYR A 185 -13.30 4.52 -29.88
C TYR A 185 -12.00 3.96 -30.46
N MET A 186 -11.32 4.77 -31.26
CA MET A 186 -9.99 4.44 -31.78
C MET A 186 -8.88 4.90 -30.84
N GLU A 187 -9.16 5.87 -29.96
CA GLU A 187 -8.16 6.56 -29.15
C GLU A 187 -8.67 6.83 -27.73
N ALA A 188 -7.78 6.94 -26.76
CA ALA A 188 -8.08 7.40 -25.40
C ALA A 188 -6.86 8.10 -24.78
N TRP A 189 -7.11 9.14 -24.00
CA TRP A 189 -6.05 9.95 -23.38
C TRP A 189 -5.87 9.56 -21.92
N SER A 190 -4.62 9.48 -21.46
CA SER A 190 -4.32 9.19 -20.05
C SER A 190 -4.93 10.24 -19.12
N LEU A 191 -5.32 9.83 -17.92
CA LEU A 191 -5.75 10.75 -16.85
C LEU A 191 -4.61 11.56 -16.24
N VAL A 192 -3.37 11.09 -16.40
CA VAL A 192 -2.19 11.64 -15.70
C VAL A 192 -1.30 12.44 -16.65
N ASP A 193 -1.18 12.00 -17.91
CA ASP A 193 -0.40 12.68 -18.95
C ASP A 193 -1.29 12.92 -20.16
N GLU A 194 -1.74 14.15 -20.34
CA GLU A 194 -2.62 14.54 -21.45
C GLU A 194 -1.97 14.37 -22.83
N ASN A 195 -0.64 14.25 -22.92
CA ASN A 195 0.05 13.99 -24.18
C ASN A 195 0.10 12.51 -24.52
N PHE A 196 -0.25 11.64 -23.57
CA PHE A 196 -0.21 10.20 -23.74
C PHE A 196 -1.52 9.65 -24.26
N VAL A 197 -1.47 9.05 -25.46
CA VAL A 197 -2.64 8.52 -26.15
C VAL A 197 -2.51 7.01 -26.35
N TYR A 198 -3.52 6.27 -25.91
CA TYR A 198 -3.73 4.86 -26.23
C TYR A 198 -4.46 4.78 -27.57
N ARG A 199 -3.92 4.05 -28.54
CA ARG A 199 -4.55 3.83 -29.85
C ARG A 199 -4.89 2.36 -30.05
N LEU A 200 -6.07 2.09 -30.60
CA LEU A 200 -6.57 0.74 -30.80
C LEU A 200 -5.60 -0.11 -31.63
N GLY A 201 -5.21 -1.27 -31.10
CA GLY A 201 -4.32 -2.23 -31.78
C GLY A 201 -2.83 -1.96 -31.58
N GLU A 202 -2.44 -0.77 -31.09
CA GLU A 202 -1.05 -0.41 -30.89
C GLU A 202 -0.45 -1.01 -29.61
N TRP A 203 0.88 -1.15 -29.64
CA TRP A 203 1.67 -1.43 -28.46
C TRP A 203 2.08 -0.13 -27.79
N VAL A 204 2.00 -0.14 -26.47
CA VAL A 204 2.38 0.96 -25.62
C VAL A 204 3.55 0.49 -24.77
N GLU A 205 4.63 1.26 -24.73
CA GLU A 205 5.84 0.94 -23.98
C GLU A 205 6.35 2.15 -23.19
N VAL A 206 6.76 1.91 -21.95
CA VAL A 206 7.36 2.88 -21.03
C VAL A 206 8.81 2.47 -20.79
N LYS A 207 9.75 3.28 -21.28
CA LYS A 207 11.19 2.95 -21.29
C LYS A 207 11.85 3.08 -19.91
N ASP A 208 11.39 4.05 -19.14
CA ASP A 208 11.89 4.45 -17.83
C ASP A 208 11.08 3.81 -16.69
N PHE A 209 10.53 2.61 -16.90
CA PHE A 209 9.70 1.92 -15.90
C PHE A 209 10.45 1.68 -14.59
N ASP A 210 9.87 2.19 -13.51
CA ASP A 210 10.37 1.97 -12.16
C ASP A 210 9.90 0.61 -11.60
N GLU A 211 10.86 -0.28 -11.40
CA GLU A 211 10.64 -1.64 -10.88
C GLU A 211 10.46 -1.68 -9.36
N ASP A 212 10.74 -0.59 -8.64
CA ASP A 212 10.41 -0.52 -7.23
C ASP A 212 8.89 -0.50 -7.07
N ARG A 213 8.35 -1.62 -6.62
CA ARG A 213 6.90 -1.78 -6.44
C ARG A 213 6.34 -0.91 -5.32
N TRP A 214 7.17 -0.36 -4.44
CA TRP A 214 6.74 0.50 -3.34
C TRP A 214 6.61 1.95 -3.77
N MET A 215 7.24 2.32 -4.89
CA MET A 215 7.01 3.58 -5.57
C MET A 215 5.74 3.46 -6.41
N ASP A 216 4.58 3.75 -5.84
CA ASP A 216 3.30 3.54 -6.54
C ASP A 216 2.99 4.65 -7.55
N SER A 217 3.33 5.91 -7.21
CA SER A 217 3.09 7.09 -8.06
C SER A 217 4.31 7.44 -8.93
N THR A 218 4.71 6.51 -9.79
CA THR A 218 5.93 6.62 -10.62
C THR A 218 5.66 6.18 -12.07
N SER A 219 6.66 6.19 -12.92
CA SER A 219 6.56 5.82 -14.34
C SER A 219 5.98 4.41 -14.56
N GLY A 220 5.08 4.30 -15.52
CA GLY A 220 4.47 3.03 -15.92
C GLY A 220 3.04 3.16 -16.43
N ILE A 221 2.62 2.16 -17.20
CA ILE A 221 1.22 2.03 -17.61
C ILE A 221 0.45 1.50 -16.41
N HIS A 222 -0.29 2.40 -15.77
CA HIS A 222 -1.17 2.02 -14.67
C HIS A 222 -2.36 1.25 -15.21
N PHE A 223 -2.77 0.19 -14.52
CA PHE A 223 -3.94 -0.61 -14.86
C PHE A 223 -4.54 -1.27 -13.61
N TRP A 224 -5.75 -1.79 -13.77
CA TRP A 224 -6.47 -2.56 -12.75
C TRP A 224 -6.86 -3.92 -13.32
N MET A 225 -7.04 -4.91 -12.44
CA MET A 225 -7.32 -6.29 -12.85
C MET A 225 -8.75 -6.46 -13.36
N THR A 226 -9.67 -5.65 -12.84
CA THR A 226 -11.08 -5.65 -13.22
C THR A 226 -11.52 -4.29 -13.77
N ARG A 227 -12.67 -4.30 -14.45
CA ARG A 227 -13.27 -3.07 -14.98
C ARG A 227 -13.82 -2.21 -13.87
N GLU A 228 -14.39 -2.87 -12.87
CA GLU A 228 -15.01 -2.28 -11.70
C GLU A 228 -13.96 -1.49 -10.92
N GLU A 229 -12.80 -2.10 -10.64
CA GLU A 229 -11.65 -1.41 -10.02
C GLU A 229 -11.18 -0.21 -10.87
N ALA A 230 -11.01 -0.39 -12.18
CA ALA A 230 -10.58 0.71 -13.07
C ALA A 230 -11.56 1.88 -13.10
N LYS A 231 -12.87 1.61 -13.00
CA LYS A 231 -13.92 2.64 -13.01
C LYS A 231 -14.05 3.37 -11.67
N SER A 232 -13.77 2.68 -10.57
CA SER A 232 -13.84 3.23 -9.22
C SER A 232 -12.67 4.13 -8.86
N TYR A 233 -11.55 4.01 -9.58
CA TYR A 233 -10.49 5.01 -9.61
C TYR A 233 -10.95 6.24 -10.38
#